data_AF-A0A3M8FX04-F1
#
_entry.id   AF-A0A3M8FX04-F1
#
_cell.length_a   1.000
_cell.length_b   1.000
_cell.length_c   1.000
_cell.angle_alpha   90.00
_cell.angle_beta   90.00
_cell.angle_gamma   90.00
#
_symmetry.space_group_name_H-M   'P 1'
#
loop_
_entity.id
_entity.type
_entity.pdbx_description
1 polymer ?
#
loop_
_entity_poly.entity_id
_entity_poly.type
_entity_poly.pdbx_seq_one_letter_code
_entity_poly.pdbx_strand_id
1 'polypeptide(L)'
;MRKLVLFAAMSLLMPALALAQTKAPESDPAIKAFQKQDFDEAERLWKQWADRDPQAFVPVYNIACSRSLRGDVKGASEHILTAIERGFADINQLKTDPNLKAFRRTDTYDQLVAAWPTFLDRRVDADLEAAKKTYGSRYNYTKDSKYRLAFASSYDTITSRQAREEVRRTADWAIKNVFRDLQATDDGLDPWVMVVLPTKQHFMVWANQTYGQMHVSATSQLGGAYAHDQKKLVTQDLGSTLRHEFFHVLHWRSADRLGQRHPVWIQEGLASIVEDMDQTRQGRWEPAVSWRTNSIKRLAEQNLLTPIERLATMPRSRFAGNRPLSNYAHARAVFMYLHERGKLADFYEDYTTNYSEDPQGLTALLRTLGMTDKEFDKDFRNWARGLEEVYEQNSPPNLGIGVVLDVSPGDGPVVLQVTHRSAQSAGLRPGDVVTGLNNRSVRDLNEFYRVLTGLRKGQRVEIEYRRRTQHKSGTIEITDRE
;
A
#
# COMPACT_ATOMS: atom_id res chain seq x y z
N MET A 1 -38.49 -2.20 48.74
CA MET A 1 -37.60 -1.11 49.18
C MET A 1 -36.17 -1.63 49.26
N ARG A 2 -35.26 -1.04 48.45
CA ARG A 2 -33.78 -0.93 48.62
C ARG A 2 -32.95 -2.24 48.68
N LYS A 3 -31.87 -2.46 47.93
CA LYS A 3 -31.07 -1.67 46.97
C LYS A 3 -30.29 -2.69 46.11
N LEU A 4 -30.42 -2.63 44.79
CA LEU A 4 -29.45 -3.24 43.87
C LEU A 4 -28.23 -2.31 43.84
N VAL A 5 -27.05 -2.83 44.18
CA VAL A 5 -25.78 -2.12 44.02
C VAL A 5 -25.34 -2.31 42.57
N LEU A 6 -25.53 -1.27 41.75
CA LEU A 6 -24.95 -1.15 40.42
C LEU A 6 -23.44 -0.93 40.59
N PHE A 7 -22.63 -1.93 40.29
CA PHE A 7 -21.20 -1.72 40.06
C PHE A 7 -21.06 -1.07 38.68
N ALA A 8 -21.02 0.27 38.66
CA ALA A 8 -20.49 0.99 37.51
C ALA A 8 -18.98 0.69 37.45
N ALA A 9 -18.58 -0.19 36.54
CA ALA A 9 -17.19 -0.33 36.16
C ALA A 9 -16.77 0.99 35.51
N MET A 10 -16.16 1.86 36.31
CA MET A 10 -15.50 3.06 35.85
C MET A 10 -14.26 2.60 35.07
N SER A 11 -14.43 2.38 33.77
CA SER A 11 -13.34 2.14 32.84
C SER A 11 -12.41 3.34 32.91
N LEU A 12 -11.29 3.20 33.63
CA LEU A 12 -10.16 4.11 33.54
C LEU A 12 -9.77 4.15 32.06
N LEU A 13 -10.12 5.23 31.37
CA LEU A 13 -9.62 5.55 30.04
C LEU A 13 -8.10 5.55 30.13
N MET A 14 -7.46 4.45 29.70
CA MET A 14 -6.03 4.46 29.50
C MET A 14 -5.72 5.53 28.44
N PRO A 15 -4.72 6.40 28.67
CA PRO A 15 -4.36 7.42 27.71
C PRO A 15 -3.91 6.74 26.40
N ALA A 16 -4.64 6.97 25.31
CA ALA A 16 -4.36 6.37 24.01
C ALA A 16 -3.13 7.06 23.39
N LEU A 17 -2.10 6.29 23.01
CA LEU A 17 -0.85 6.82 22.48
C LEU A 17 -0.94 7.05 20.96
N ALA A 18 -0.14 7.98 20.45
CA ALA A 18 0.23 8.00 19.05
C ALA A 18 1.04 6.74 18.72
N LEU A 19 0.41 5.76 18.07
CA LEU A 19 1.10 4.56 17.60
C LEU A 19 1.66 4.83 16.20
N ALA A 20 2.96 5.10 16.15
CA ALA A 20 3.72 5.18 14.91
C ALA A 20 3.95 3.77 14.31
N GLN A 21 4.17 3.70 13.00
CA GLN A 21 4.73 2.48 12.39
C GLN A 21 6.21 2.29 12.72
N THR A 22 6.89 3.34 13.18
CA THR A 22 8.30 3.26 13.52
C THR A 22 8.49 2.29 14.68
N LYS A 23 9.03 1.11 14.33
CA LYS A 23 9.74 0.19 15.22
C LYS A 23 10.96 0.91 15.80
N ALA A 24 10.77 1.96 16.58
CA ALA A 24 11.80 2.49 17.43
C ALA A 24 11.68 1.70 18.74
N PRO A 25 12.53 0.68 18.99
CA PRO A 25 12.62 0.02 20.32
C PRO A 25 12.88 1.02 21.46
N GLU A 26 13.27 2.24 21.10
CA GLU A 26 13.47 3.42 21.93
C GLU A 26 12.18 4.02 22.50
N SER A 27 11.01 3.66 21.94
CA SER A 27 9.70 4.14 22.42
C SER A 27 9.19 3.36 23.64
N ASP A 28 9.59 2.09 23.80
CA ASP A 28 9.04 1.21 24.85
C ASP A 28 9.26 1.74 26.28
N PRO A 29 10.45 2.25 26.67
CA PRO A 29 10.64 2.82 28.00
C PRO A 29 9.78 4.08 28.23
N ALA A 30 9.70 4.97 27.22
CA ALA A 30 8.92 6.20 27.30
C ALA A 30 7.43 5.90 27.40
N ILE A 31 6.94 4.95 26.61
CA ILE A 31 5.56 4.46 26.64
C ILE A 31 5.23 3.87 28.03
N LYS A 32 6.12 3.05 28.59
CA LYS A 32 5.91 2.47 29.94
C LYS A 32 5.87 3.55 31.02
N ALA A 33 6.73 4.56 30.94
CA ALA A 33 6.71 5.70 31.88
C ALA A 33 5.37 6.47 31.75
N PHE A 34 4.95 6.76 30.53
CA PHE A 34 3.69 7.46 30.24
C PHE A 34 2.46 6.68 30.74
N GLN A 35 2.41 5.37 30.54
CA GLN A 35 1.35 4.49 31.04
C GLN A 35 1.27 4.47 32.57
N LYS A 36 2.42 4.63 33.25
CA LYS A 36 2.51 4.78 34.71
C LYS A 36 2.20 6.21 35.19
N GLN A 37 1.84 7.11 34.28
CA GLN A 37 1.63 8.55 34.53
C GLN A 37 2.88 9.28 35.03
N ASP A 38 4.07 8.73 34.79
CA ASP A 38 5.34 9.42 35.01
C ASP A 38 5.67 10.27 33.77
N PHE A 39 4.95 11.39 33.65
CA PHE A 39 5.02 12.25 32.47
C PHE A 39 6.36 12.98 32.32
N ASP A 40 7.07 13.22 33.43
CA ASP A 40 8.39 13.83 33.41
C ASP A 40 9.44 12.88 32.85
N GLU A 41 9.45 11.62 33.30
CA GLU A 41 10.35 10.61 32.74
C GLU A 41 10.00 10.29 31.28
N ALA A 42 8.71 10.19 30.96
CA ALA A 42 8.27 10.00 29.57
C ALA A 42 8.74 11.13 28.65
N GLU A 43 8.57 12.40 29.06
CA GLU A 43 9.06 13.55 28.31
C GLU A 43 10.58 13.55 28.16
N ARG A 44 11.34 13.20 29.22
CA ARG A 44 12.80 13.09 29.17
C ARG A 44 13.25 12.07 28.11
N LEU A 45 12.62 10.90 28.09
CA LEU A 45 12.93 9.82 27.15
C LEU A 45 12.55 10.19 25.71
N TRP A 46 11.40 10.83 25.49
CA TRP A 46 11.02 11.31 24.16
C TRP A 46 11.93 12.43 23.66
N LYS A 47 12.41 13.34 24.52
CA LYS A 47 13.41 14.34 24.12
C LYS A 47 14.70 13.68 23.64
N GLN A 48 15.19 12.67 24.36
CA GLN A 48 16.38 11.90 23.94
C GLN A 48 16.20 11.20 22.59
N TRP A 49 14.98 10.80 22.25
CA TRP A 49 14.68 10.30 20.90
C TRP A 49 14.67 11.45 19.88
N ALA A 50 13.94 12.53 20.15
CA ALA A 50 13.83 13.69 19.26
C ALA A 50 15.18 14.38 18.97
N ASP A 51 16.15 14.30 19.90
CA ASP A 51 17.51 14.82 19.72
C ASP A 51 18.36 13.94 18.81
N ARG A 52 18.14 12.61 18.84
CA ARG A 52 18.86 11.64 17.99
C ARG A 52 18.28 11.57 16.59
N ASP A 53 16.97 11.74 16.46
CA ASP A 53 16.27 11.83 15.18
C ASP A 53 15.47 13.14 15.11
N PRO A 54 16.09 14.24 14.63
CA PRO A 54 15.43 15.53 14.50
C PRO A 54 14.21 15.52 13.55
N GLN A 55 14.07 14.51 12.68
CA GLN A 55 12.95 14.39 11.74
C GLN A 55 11.79 13.58 12.33
N ALA A 56 11.97 12.90 13.47
CA ALA A 56 10.89 12.14 14.10
C ALA A 56 9.88 13.09 14.77
N PHE A 57 8.67 13.18 14.21
CA PHE A 57 7.57 13.93 14.85
C PHE A 57 6.92 13.17 16.02
N VAL A 58 7.00 11.84 16.03
CA VAL A 58 6.34 10.96 17.02
C VAL A 58 6.74 11.30 18.47
N PRO A 59 8.04 11.39 18.84
CA PRO A 59 8.42 11.78 20.19
C PRO A 59 7.92 13.19 20.53
N VAL A 60 7.97 14.12 19.57
CA VAL A 60 7.55 15.52 19.77
C VAL A 60 6.05 15.62 20.05
N TYR A 61 5.23 14.90 19.27
CA TYR A 61 3.79 14.80 19.49
C TYR A 61 3.48 14.22 20.88
N ASN A 62 4.17 13.16 21.27
CA ASN A 62 3.97 12.54 22.57
C ASN A 62 4.43 13.42 23.76
N ILE A 63 5.45 14.27 23.58
CA ILE A 63 5.78 15.33 24.55
C ILE A 63 4.61 16.30 24.69
N ALA A 64 3.97 16.69 23.58
CA ALA A 64 2.78 17.54 23.64
C ALA A 64 1.65 16.89 24.44
N CYS A 65 1.44 15.58 24.28
CA CYS A 65 0.49 14.80 25.08
C CYS A 65 0.82 14.85 26.58
N SER A 66 2.07 14.57 26.97
CA SER A 66 2.52 14.69 28.38
C SER A 66 2.28 16.07 28.96
N ARG A 67 2.57 17.14 28.21
CA ARG A 67 2.38 18.52 28.66
C ARG A 67 0.91 18.90 28.77
N SER A 68 0.10 18.50 27.80
CA SER A 68 -1.35 18.71 27.82
C SER A 68 -1.99 18.02 29.04
N LEU A 69 -1.61 16.77 29.35
CA LEU A 69 -2.10 16.05 30.53
C LEU A 69 -1.72 16.71 31.86
N ARG A 70 -0.58 17.41 31.91
CA ARG A 70 -0.13 18.19 33.07
C ARG A 70 -0.73 19.60 33.14
N GLY A 71 -1.53 20.01 32.16
CA GLY A 71 -2.10 21.35 32.07
C GLY A 71 -1.15 22.41 31.52
N ASP A 72 0.06 22.04 31.07
CA ASP A 72 0.96 22.92 30.34
C ASP A 72 0.50 23.08 28.88
N VAL A 73 -0.58 23.85 28.70
CA VAL A 73 -1.20 24.08 27.39
C VAL A 73 -0.31 24.88 26.44
N LYS A 74 0.56 25.75 26.97
CA LYS A 74 1.52 26.52 26.17
C LYS A 74 2.59 25.59 25.60
N GLY A 75 3.22 24.78 26.45
CA GLY A 75 4.22 23.83 26.01
C GLY A 75 3.64 22.74 25.12
N ALA A 76 2.40 22.29 25.36
CA ALA A 76 1.70 21.39 24.46
C ALA A 76 1.50 22.01 23.07
N SER A 77 1.07 23.28 23.00
CA SER A 77 0.89 24.01 21.74
C SER A 77 2.18 24.11 20.93
N GLU A 78 3.29 24.50 21.58
CA GLU A 78 4.61 24.60 20.94
C GLU A 78 5.05 23.25 20.33
N HIS A 79 4.81 22.15 21.05
CA HIS A 79 5.22 20.82 20.59
C HIS A 79 4.29 20.26 19.51
N ILE A 80 2.99 20.57 19.51
CA ILE A 80 2.11 20.21 18.38
C ILE A 80 2.55 20.93 17.11
N LEU A 81 2.82 22.23 17.17
CA LEU A 81 3.31 22.98 16.01
C LEU A 81 4.64 22.40 15.50
N THR A 82 5.57 22.10 16.41
CA THR A 82 6.85 21.46 16.06
C THR A 82 6.64 20.07 15.45
N ALA A 83 5.69 19.28 15.96
CA ALA A 83 5.38 17.97 15.40
C ALA A 83 4.84 18.08 13.98
N ILE A 84 4.00 19.10 13.69
CA ILE A 84 3.49 19.38 12.34
C ILE A 84 4.62 19.77 11.40
N GLU A 85 5.53 20.64 11.84
CA GLU A 85 6.73 21.02 11.08
C GLU A 85 7.62 19.79 10.77
N ARG A 86 7.68 18.82 11.69
CA ARG A 86 8.40 17.54 11.52
C ARG A 86 7.61 16.45 10.81
N GLY A 87 6.39 16.75 10.35
CA GLY A 87 5.65 15.85 9.48
C GLY A 87 4.40 15.18 10.07
N PHE A 88 3.96 15.54 11.28
CA PHE A 88 2.63 15.15 11.76
C PHE A 88 1.54 15.72 10.83
N ALA A 89 0.60 14.86 10.42
CA ALA A 89 -0.37 15.18 9.38
C ALA A 89 -1.75 14.52 9.58
N ASP A 90 -2.06 14.09 10.80
CA ASP A 90 -3.33 13.43 11.13
C ASP A 90 -4.22 14.34 11.99
N ILE A 91 -5.15 15.04 11.34
CA ILE A 91 -6.08 15.92 12.06
C ILE A 91 -7.09 15.13 12.91
N ASN A 92 -7.41 13.89 12.53
CA ASN A 92 -8.39 13.08 13.25
C ASN A 92 -7.81 12.65 14.59
N GLN A 93 -6.53 12.28 14.61
CA GLN A 93 -5.81 12.07 15.85
C GLN A 93 -5.80 13.34 16.72
N LEU A 94 -5.50 14.50 16.15
CA LEU A 94 -5.52 15.78 16.89
C LEU A 94 -6.90 16.07 17.55
N LYS A 95 -7.98 15.80 16.81
CA LYS A 95 -9.37 16.00 17.25
C LYS A 95 -9.80 15.02 18.34
N THR A 96 -9.30 13.78 18.31
CA THR A 96 -9.86 12.67 19.12
C THR A 96 -8.95 12.21 20.26
N ASP A 97 -7.64 12.44 20.18
CA ASP A 97 -6.65 11.95 21.16
C ASP A 97 -6.99 12.44 22.58
N PRO A 98 -7.36 11.57 23.53
CA PRO A 98 -7.78 11.99 24.86
C PRO A 98 -6.70 12.76 25.63
N ASN A 99 -5.43 12.58 25.30
CA ASN A 99 -4.31 13.23 25.98
C ASN A 99 -4.21 14.72 25.64
N LEU A 100 -4.75 15.12 24.49
CA LEU A 100 -4.77 16.51 24.02
C LEU A 100 -6.01 17.28 24.48
N LYS A 101 -6.80 16.75 25.42
CA LYS A 101 -8.04 17.40 25.89
C LYS A 101 -7.83 18.82 26.40
N ALA A 102 -6.72 19.11 27.10
CA ALA A 102 -6.42 20.46 27.58
C ALA A 102 -5.99 21.37 26.42
N PHE A 103 -5.12 20.89 25.53
CA PHE A 103 -4.70 21.60 24.31
C PHE A 103 -5.88 21.97 23.40
N ARG A 104 -6.86 21.07 23.22
CA ARG A 104 -8.07 21.31 22.40
C ARG A 104 -8.98 22.44 22.86
N ARG A 105 -8.73 23.02 24.04
CA ARG A 105 -9.48 24.16 24.59
C ARG A 105 -8.77 25.50 24.37
N THR A 106 -7.72 25.52 23.56
CA THR A 106 -6.91 26.72 23.31
C THR A 106 -7.25 27.34 21.97
N ASP A 107 -7.10 28.66 21.88
CA ASP A 107 -7.21 29.39 20.61
C ASP A 107 -6.22 28.86 19.56
N THR A 108 -5.05 28.37 19.98
CA THR A 108 -4.07 27.74 19.10
C THR A 108 -4.65 26.54 18.38
N TYR A 109 -5.43 25.69 19.06
CA TYR A 109 -6.08 24.55 18.44
C TYR A 109 -7.11 25.00 17.39
N ASP A 110 -7.96 25.97 17.73
CA ASP A 110 -8.99 26.46 16.80
C ASP A 110 -8.36 27.07 15.53
N GLN A 111 -7.31 27.88 15.70
CA GLN A 111 -6.55 28.44 14.59
C GLN A 111 -5.87 27.35 13.75
N LEU A 112 -5.30 26.33 14.40
CA LEU A 112 -4.63 25.23 13.74
C LEU A 112 -5.59 24.41 12.88
N VAL A 113 -6.76 24.06 13.43
CA VAL A 113 -7.80 23.31 12.69
C VAL A 113 -8.32 24.12 11.51
N ALA A 114 -8.57 25.43 11.70
CA ALA A 114 -9.02 26.31 10.63
C ALA A 114 -7.99 26.46 9.50
N ALA A 115 -6.70 26.48 9.83
CA ALA A 115 -5.62 26.61 8.86
C ALA A 115 -5.10 25.27 8.31
N TRP A 116 -5.66 24.13 8.73
CA TRP A 116 -5.16 22.80 8.39
C TRP A 116 -4.97 22.53 6.89
N PRO A 117 -5.95 22.81 6.01
CA PRO A 117 -5.76 22.60 4.57
C PRO A 117 -4.56 23.39 4.01
N THR A 118 -4.40 24.64 4.44
CA THR A 118 -3.29 25.50 4.04
C THR A 118 -1.93 24.94 4.48
N PHE A 119 -1.85 24.33 5.67
CA PHE A 119 -0.62 23.67 6.11
C PHE A 119 -0.25 22.48 5.24
N LEU A 120 -1.24 21.65 4.87
CA LEU A 120 -1.02 20.50 4.01
C LEU A 120 -0.56 20.92 2.60
N ASP A 121 -1.14 21.97 2.04
CA ASP A 121 -0.76 22.49 0.72
C ASP A 121 0.67 23.07 0.71
N ARG A 122 1.03 23.86 1.74
CA ARG A 122 2.40 24.38 1.88
C ARG A 122 3.42 23.27 2.08
N ARG A 123 3.06 22.22 2.83
CA ARG A 123 3.94 21.07 3.05
C ARG A 123 4.24 20.35 1.75
N VAL A 124 3.23 20.05 0.93
CA VAL A 124 3.48 19.35 -0.35
C VAL A 124 4.32 20.20 -1.32
N ASP A 125 4.19 21.54 -1.28
CA ASP A 125 5.07 22.42 -2.04
C ASP A 125 6.52 22.32 -1.54
N ALA A 126 6.74 22.32 -0.23
CA ALA A 126 8.06 22.11 0.36
C ALA A 126 8.64 20.73 0.01
N ASP A 127 7.83 19.68 0.05
CA ASP A 127 8.23 18.31 -0.32
C ASP A 127 8.63 18.22 -1.79
N LEU A 128 7.90 18.90 -2.69
CA LEU A 128 8.26 18.99 -4.11
C LEU A 128 9.56 19.76 -4.34
N GLU A 129 9.77 20.88 -3.65
CA GLU A 129 11.04 21.62 -3.71
C GLU A 129 12.21 20.81 -3.15
N ALA A 130 12.00 20.08 -2.06
CA ALA A 130 12.99 19.14 -1.52
C ALA A 130 13.30 18.04 -2.54
N ALA A 131 12.27 17.45 -3.16
CA ALA A 131 12.44 16.43 -4.20
C ALA A 131 13.21 16.98 -5.42
N LYS A 132 12.94 18.22 -5.85
CA LYS A 132 13.69 18.90 -6.92
C LYS A 132 15.18 19.04 -6.59
N LYS A 133 15.50 19.40 -5.35
CA LYS A 133 16.89 19.49 -4.87
C LYS A 133 17.57 18.11 -4.82
N THR A 134 16.85 17.08 -4.39
CA THR A 134 17.38 15.71 -4.28
C THR A 134 17.56 15.02 -5.63
N TYR A 135 16.57 15.08 -6.51
CA TYR A 135 16.54 14.28 -7.74
C TYR A 135 16.89 15.08 -9.01
N GLY A 136 16.91 16.40 -8.93
CA GLY A 136 17.30 17.30 -10.02
C GLY A 136 16.21 17.52 -11.07
N SER A 137 16.53 18.35 -12.07
CA SER A 137 15.58 18.83 -13.08
C SER A 137 15.16 17.81 -14.13
N ARG A 138 15.82 16.65 -14.21
CA ARG A 138 15.48 15.58 -15.16
C ARG A 138 14.23 14.79 -14.78
N TYR A 139 13.78 14.91 -13.53
CA TYR A 139 12.55 14.27 -13.07
C TYR A 139 11.33 15.10 -13.48
N ASN A 140 10.22 14.41 -13.74
CA ASN A 140 8.90 15.01 -13.93
C ASN A 140 8.25 15.23 -12.56
N TYR A 141 7.94 16.48 -12.24
CA TYR A 141 7.28 16.88 -11.00
C TYR A 141 5.85 17.33 -11.28
N THR A 142 4.87 16.71 -10.62
CA THR A 142 3.46 17.05 -10.85
C THR A 142 2.62 16.85 -9.58
N LYS A 143 1.46 17.51 -9.51
CA LYS A 143 0.44 17.28 -8.48
C LYS A 143 -0.80 16.63 -9.09
N ASP A 144 -1.49 15.85 -8.29
CA ASP A 144 -2.84 15.36 -8.49
C ASP A 144 -3.69 15.76 -7.28
N SER A 145 -4.47 16.82 -7.45
CA SER A 145 -5.29 17.34 -6.36
C SER A 145 -6.49 16.44 -6.04
N LYS A 146 -7.00 15.65 -7.00
CA LYS A 146 -8.17 14.77 -6.76
C LYS A 146 -7.84 13.74 -5.67
N TYR A 147 -6.63 13.20 -5.69
CA TYR A 147 -6.19 12.18 -4.73
C TYR A 147 -5.14 12.69 -3.73
N ARG A 148 -4.84 14.00 -3.73
CA ARG A 148 -3.77 14.63 -2.94
C ARG A 148 -2.44 13.89 -3.07
N LEU A 149 -1.95 13.76 -4.30
CA LEU A 149 -0.67 13.12 -4.59
C LEU A 149 0.28 14.13 -5.22
N ALA A 150 1.55 14.08 -4.84
CA ALA A 150 2.63 14.74 -5.55
C ALA A 150 3.57 13.69 -6.12
N PHE A 151 4.07 13.90 -7.33
CA PHE A 151 4.91 12.94 -8.03
C PHE A 151 6.28 13.54 -8.30
N ALA A 152 7.34 12.75 -8.08
CA ALA A 152 8.67 12.94 -8.66
C ALA A 152 9.04 11.69 -9.45
N SER A 153 9.03 11.77 -10.77
CA SER A 153 9.20 10.61 -11.65
C SER A 153 10.44 10.74 -12.52
N SER A 154 11.31 9.74 -12.49
CA SER A 154 12.52 9.66 -13.31
C SER A 154 12.26 9.29 -14.78
N TYR A 155 11.04 8.86 -15.08
CA TYR A 155 10.61 8.41 -16.40
C TYR A 155 10.31 9.60 -17.32
N ASP A 156 10.17 9.34 -18.61
CA ASP A 156 9.73 10.37 -19.56
C ASP A 156 8.27 10.79 -19.33
N THR A 157 7.87 11.93 -19.92
CA THR A 157 6.56 12.53 -19.70
C THR A 157 5.38 11.62 -20.05
N ILE A 158 5.52 10.72 -21.04
CA ILE A 158 4.45 9.78 -21.42
C ILE A 158 4.34 8.69 -20.35
N THR A 159 5.46 8.05 -19.99
CA THR A 159 5.47 7.01 -18.96
C THR A 159 5.05 7.56 -17.59
N SER A 160 5.51 8.76 -17.19
CA SER A 160 5.05 9.41 -15.96
C SER A 160 3.55 9.73 -15.97
N ARG A 161 2.96 10.03 -17.12
CA ARG A 161 1.52 10.22 -17.25
C ARG A 161 0.77 8.89 -17.11
N GLN A 162 1.26 7.83 -17.75
CA GLN A 162 0.67 6.50 -17.64
C GLN A 162 0.69 5.97 -16.19
N ALA A 163 1.80 6.16 -15.47
CA ALA A 163 1.90 5.77 -14.06
C ALA A 163 0.86 6.49 -13.18
N ARG A 164 0.63 7.78 -13.42
CA ARG A 164 -0.42 8.54 -12.72
C ARG A 164 -1.81 8.03 -13.05
N GLU A 165 -2.06 7.69 -14.32
CA GLU A 165 -3.35 7.14 -14.72
C GLU A 165 -3.61 5.76 -14.10
N GLU A 166 -2.60 4.90 -14.01
CA GLU A 166 -2.69 3.62 -13.28
C GLU A 166 -3.04 3.83 -11.80
N VAL A 167 -2.41 4.81 -11.14
CA VAL A 167 -2.72 5.18 -9.75
C VAL A 167 -4.18 5.68 -9.63
N ARG A 168 -4.65 6.52 -10.57
CA ARG A 168 -6.04 6.99 -10.58
C ARG A 168 -7.04 5.86 -10.74
N ARG A 169 -6.82 4.98 -11.71
CA ARG A 169 -7.67 3.80 -11.95
C ARG A 169 -7.71 2.89 -10.72
N THR A 170 -6.57 2.70 -10.07
CA THR A 170 -6.48 1.98 -8.80
C THR A 170 -7.32 2.64 -7.71
N ALA A 171 -7.25 3.97 -7.61
CA ALA A 171 -8.03 4.72 -6.63
C ALA A 171 -9.54 4.64 -6.89
N ASP A 172 -9.97 4.91 -8.12
CA ASP A 172 -11.38 4.86 -8.51
C ASP A 172 -11.96 3.45 -8.27
N TRP A 173 -11.20 2.39 -8.58
CA TRP A 173 -11.61 1.02 -8.29
C TRP A 173 -11.68 0.73 -6.79
N ALA A 174 -10.67 1.12 -6.02
CA ALA A 174 -10.60 0.84 -4.58
C ALA A 174 -11.70 1.57 -3.80
N ILE A 175 -11.96 2.84 -4.11
CA ILE A 175 -13.03 3.65 -3.51
C ILE A 175 -14.42 3.07 -3.85
N LYS A 176 -14.59 2.58 -5.08
CA LYS A 176 -15.84 1.94 -5.49
C LYS A 176 -16.08 0.59 -4.81
N ASN A 177 -15.06 -0.25 -4.71
CA ASN A 177 -15.20 -1.66 -4.36
C ASN A 177 -14.76 -2.03 -2.94
N VAL A 178 -14.11 -1.11 -2.21
CA VAL A 178 -13.60 -1.34 -0.85
C VAL A 178 -13.94 -0.16 0.06
N PHE A 179 -13.44 1.03 -0.25
CA PHE A 179 -13.45 2.19 0.64
C PHE A 179 -14.62 3.14 0.34
N ARG A 180 -15.86 2.69 0.59
CA ARG A 180 -17.07 3.53 0.38
C ARG A 180 -17.03 4.80 1.23
N ASP A 181 -16.37 4.76 2.39
CA ASP A 181 -16.14 5.90 3.28
C ASP A 181 -15.29 7.02 2.64
N LEU A 182 -14.50 6.69 1.60
CA LEU A 182 -13.68 7.64 0.84
C LEU A 182 -14.40 8.19 -0.42
N GLN A 183 -15.67 7.84 -0.66
CA GLN A 183 -16.43 8.37 -1.81
C GLN A 183 -16.84 9.84 -1.64
N ALA A 184 -16.94 10.32 -0.39
CA ALA A 184 -17.25 11.70 -0.11
C ALA A 184 -16.20 12.65 -0.71
N THR A 185 -16.61 13.86 -1.07
CA THR A 185 -15.70 14.90 -1.56
C THR A 185 -14.59 15.17 -0.55
N ASP A 186 -13.35 15.29 -1.02
CA ASP A 186 -12.20 15.69 -0.22
C ASP A 186 -12.51 16.96 0.57
N ASP A 187 -12.56 16.82 1.89
CA ASP A 187 -12.92 17.86 2.85
C ASP A 187 -11.76 18.82 3.16
N GLY A 188 -10.61 18.63 2.52
CA GLY A 188 -9.45 19.47 2.79
C GLY A 188 -8.43 18.82 3.72
N LEU A 189 -8.76 17.69 4.35
CA LEU A 189 -8.11 17.26 5.60
C LEU A 189 -7.13 16.12 5.45
N ASP A 190 -7.23 15.33 4.38
CA ASP A 190 -6.30 14.22 4.15
C ASP A 190 -4.91 14.76 3.78
N PRO A 191 -3.82 14.15 4.27
CA PRO A 191 -2.48 14.58 3.89
C PRO A 191 -2.16 14.24 2.43
N TRP A 192 -1.34 15.12 1.83
CA TRP A 192 -0.70 14.83 0.55
C TRP A 192 0.31 13.69 0.71
N VAL A 193 0.40 12.81 -0.30
CA VAL A 193 1.42 11.76 -0.36
C VAL A 193 2.41 12.04 -1.49
N MET A 194 3.70 12.01 -1.15
CA MET A 194 4.78 12.11 -2.12
C MET A 194 5.09 10.75 -2.73
N VAL A 195 4.74 10.57 -4.00
CA VAL A 195 5.03 9.39 -4.82
C VAL A 195 6.33 9.61 -5.60
N VAL A 196 7.35 8.82 -5.30
CA VAL A 196 8.64 8.88 -5.97
C VAL A 196 8.80 7.64 -6.85
N LEU A 197 9.05 7.86 -8.14
CA LEU A 197 9.35 6.84 -9.13
C LEU A 197 10.81 7.01 -9.59
N PRO A 198 11.79 6.65 -8.74
CA PRO A 198 13.19 6.97 -8.92
C PRO A 198 13.87 6.14 -10.02
N THR A 199 15.08 6.56 -10.39
CA THR A 199 16.02 5.69 -11.12
C THR A 199 16.46 4.55 -10.20
N LYS A 200 16.94 3.44 -10.77
CA LYS A 200 17.52 2.32 -10.00
C LYS A 200 18.58 2.79 -9.00
N GLN A 201 19.45 3.72 -9.39
CA GLN A 201 20.49 4.27 -8.51
C GLN A 201 19.89 5.03 -7.32
N HIS A 202 18.94 5.93 -7.56
CA HIS A 202 18.28 6.68 -6.47
C HIS A 202 17.43 5.76 -5.58
N PHE A 203 16.83 4.72 -6.14
CA PHE A 203 16.12 3.69 -5.37
C PHE A 203 17.07 2.98 -4.40
N MET A 204 18.24 2.53 -4.86
CA MET A 204 19.22 1.85 -4.01
C MET A 204 19.74 2.76 -2.89
N VAL A 205 19.97 4.05 -3.17
CA VAL A 205 20.36 5.03 -2.13
C VAL A 205 19.27 5.15 -1.07
N TRP A 206 18.01 5.34 -1.50
CA TRP A 206 16.87 5.44 -0.58
C TRP A 206 16.66 4.15 0.23
N ALA A 207 16.74 2.98 -0.40
CA ALA A 207 16.56 1.69 0.25
C ALA A 207 17.64 1.46 1.31
N ASN A 208 18.90 1.77 0.99
CA ASN A 208 20.01 1.67 1.94
C ASN A 208 19.86 2.63 3.12
N GLN A 209 19.37 3.85 2.90
CA GLN A 209 19.12 4.82 3.97
C GLN A 209 17.94 4.42 4.87
N THR A 210 16.91 3.82 4.28
CA THR A 210 15.66 3.50 4.98
C THR A 210 15.74 2.19 5.75
N TYR A 211 16.40 1.18 5.17
CA TYR A 211 16.44 -0.18 5.71
C TYR A 211 17.86 -0.61 6.13
N GLY A 212 18.92 0.12 5.76
CA GLY A 212 20.30 -0.30 6.01
C GLY A 212 20.84 -1.30 4.98
N GLN A 213 22.14 -1.62 5.07
CA GLN A 213 22.86 -2.42 4.07
C GLN A 213 22.47 -3.92 4.01
N MET A 214 21.76 -4.45 5.02
CA MET A 214 21.54 -5.90 5.18
C MET A 214 20.15 -6.42 4.76
N HIS A 215 19.24 -5.60 4.24
CA HIS A 215 17.88 -6.04 3.90
C HIS A 215 17.68 -6.52 2.45
N VAL A 216 18.76 -6.81 1.71
CA VAL A 216 18.68 -7.57 0.46
C VAL A 216 18.96 -9.05 0.77
N SER A 217 18.10 -9.69 1.55
CA SER A 217 18.10 -11.16 1.58
C SER A 217 17.44 -11.66 0.29
N ALA A 218 17.94 -12.76 -0.26
CA ALA A 218 17.57 -13.31 -1.56
C ALA A 218 16.07 -13.68 -1.73
N THR A 219 15.24 -13.50 -0.70
CA THR A 219 13.82 -13.88 -0.67
C THR A 219 12.84 -12.69 -0.65
N SER A 220 13.31 -11.44 -0.55
CA SER A 220 12.48 -10.24 -0.68
C SER A 220 13.29 -9.05 -1.19
N GLN A 221 13.51 -8.96 -2.50
CA GLN A 221 13.91 -7.68 -3.08
C GLN A 221 12.76 -6.69 -2.87
N LEU A 222 12.98 -5.65 -2.06
CA LEU A 222 11.98 -4.61 -1.82
C LEU A 222 11.58 -3.96 -3.15
N GLY A 223 10.36 -4.22 -3.64
CA GLY A 223 9.78 -3.59 -4.84
C GLY A 223 9.45 -2.11 -4.63
N GLY A 224 9.25 -1.72 -3.39
CA GLY A 224 8.89 -0.38 -2.96
C GLY A 224 8.38 -0.41 -1.53
N ALA A 225 8.00 0.76 -1.02
CA ALA A 225 7.28 0.89 0.24
C ALA A 225 6.51 2.20 0.31
N TYR A 226 5.37 2.16 0.99
CA TYR A 226 4.70 3.32 1.55
C TYR A 226 5.09 3.51 3.02
N ALA A 227 5.84 4.57 3.30
CA ALA A 227 6.13 5.04 4.64
C ALA A 227 5.01 5.98 5.11
N HIS A 228 4.07 5.43 5.87
CA HIS A 228 2.88 6.16 6.32
C HIS A 228 3.24 7.44 7.11
N ASP A 229 4.15 7.36 8.07
CA ASP A 229 4.54 8.49 8.92
C ASP A 229 5.15 9.65 8.09
N GLN A 230 5.95 9.31 7.08
CA GLN A 230 6.55 10.29 6.16
C GLN A 230 5.60 10.74 5.05
N LYS A 231 4.44 10.08 4.89
CA LYS A 231 3.51 10.24 3.77
C LYS A 231 4.24 10.14 2.42
N LYS A 232 5.11 9.14 2.31
CA LYS A 232 6.01 8.96 1.17
C LYS A 232 5.91 7.54 0.62
N LEU A 233 5.68 7.42 -0.67
CA LEU A 233 5.66 6.16 -1.41
C LEU A 233 6.86 6.16 -2.37
N VAL A 234 7.67 5.11 -2.34
CA VAL A 234 8.79 4.94 -3.27
C VAL A 234 8.73 3.54 -3.87
N THR A 235 8.66 3.42 -5.20
CA THR A 235 8.66 2.10 -5.90
C THR A 235 9.67 2.06 -7.03
N GLN A 236 10.25 0.88 -7.29
CA GLN A 236 11.14 0.66 -8.44
C GLN A 236 10.41 0.26 -9.72
N ASP A 237 9.16 -0.22 -9.63
CA ASP A 237 8.31 -0.52 -10.78
C ASP A 237 7.04 0.36 -10.84
N LEU A 238 6.42 0.38 -12.02
CA LEU A 238 5.19 1.11 -12.33
C LEU A 238 3.96 0.19 -12.40
N GLY A 239 4.09 -1.05 -11.93
CA GLY A 239 3.07 -2.09 -12.02
C GLY A 239 2.59 -2.53 -10.66
N SER A 240 2.78 -3.82 -10.39
CA SER A 240 2.31 -4.50 -9.18
C SER A 240 2.66 -3.75 -7.90
N THR A 241 3.92 -3.35 -7.71
CA THR A 241 4.32 -2.71 -6.45
C THR A 241 3.77 -1.30 -6.33
N LEU A 242 3.74 -0.52 -7.42
CA LEU A 242 3.14 0.81 -7.38
C LEU A 242 1.67 0.75 -6.95
N ARG A 243 0.90 -0.19 -7.50
CA ARG A 243 -0.51 -0.37 -7.14
C ARG A 243 -0.67 -0.85 -5.70
N HIS A 244 0.14 -1.81 -5.26
CA HIS A 244 0.14 -2.32 -3.89
C HIS A 244 0.40 -1.20 -2.86
N GLU A 245 1.51 -0.48 -3.01
CA GLU A 245 1.89 0.57 -2.06
C GLU A 245 0.92 1.76 -2.11
N PHE A 246 0.37 2.05 -3.29
CA PHE A 246 -0.66 3.09 -3.40
C PHE A 246 -1.98 2.67 -2.74
N PHE A 247 -2.35 1.39 -2.81
CA PHE A 247 -3.52 0.90 -2.10
C PHE A 247 -3.39 1.09 -0.59
N HIS A 248 -2.18 0.87 -0.03
CA HIS A 248 -1.90 1.18 1.37
C HIS A 248 -2.17 2.65 1.71
N VAL A 249 -1.92 3.60 0.80
CA VAL A 249 -2.26 5.03 1.02
C VAL A 249 -3.75 5.20 1.31
N LEU A 250 -4.61 4.60 0.48
CA LEU A 250 -6.06 4.70 0.64
C LEU A 250 -6.54 3.96 1.88
N HIS A 251 -5.97 2.78 2.13
CA HIS A 251 -6.30 2.02 3.33
C HIS A 251 -5.95 2.79 4.60
N TRP A 252 -4.77 3.42 4.66
CA TRP A 252 -4.38 4.27 5.78
C TRP A 252 -5.30 5.48 5.94
N ARG A 253 -5.75 6.13 4.85
CA ARG A 253 -6.73 7.23 4.93
C ARG A 253 -8.02 6.81 5.60
N SER A 254 -8.60 5.69 5.17
CA SER A 254 -9.81 5.14 5.79
C SER A 254 -9.55 4.79 7.27
N ALA A 255 -8.46 4.05 7.54
CA ALA A 255 -8.14 3.60 8.88
C ALA A 255 -7.89 4.76 9.86
N ASP A 256 -7.21 5.83 9.44
CA ASP A 256 -6.95 7.00 10.30
C ASP A 256 -8.22 7.83 10.53
N ARG A 257 -9.08 7.99 9.53
CA ARG A 257 -10.41 8.60 9.71
C ARG A 257 -11.26 7.85 10.75
N LEU A 258 -11.12 6.53 10.78
CA LEU A 258 -11.83 5.66 11.71
C LEU A 258 -11.10 5.46 13.06
N GLY A 259 -9.83 5.89 13.18
CA GLY A 259 -9.00 5.63 14.36
C GLY A 259 -8.67 4.14 14.57
N GLN A 260 -8.57 3.36 13.49
CA GLN A 260 -8.42 1.90 13.53
C GLN A 260 -7.03 1.43 13.08
N ARG A 261 -6.63 0.23 13.51
CA ARG A 261 -5.38 -0.44 13.10
C ARG A 261 -5.67 -1.88 12.70
N HIS A 262 -5.71 -2.13 11.40
CA HIS A 262 -6.21 -3.40 10.87
C HIS A 262 -5.13 -4.50 10.98
N PRO A 263 -5.49 -5.80 11.05
CA PRO A 263 -4.52 -6.89 11.08
C PRO A 263 -3.82 -7.05 9.72
N VAL A 264 -2.65 -7.67 9.74
CA VAL A 264 -1.76 -7.81 8.57
C VAL A 264 -2.44 -8.51 7.39
N TRP A 265 -3.29 -9.52 7.65
CA TRP A 265 -3.94 -10.27 6.57
C TRP A 265 -4.93 -9.39 5.79
N ILE A 266 -5.61 -8.44 6.44
CA ILE A 266 -6.49 -7.46 5.80
C ILE A 266 -5.65 -6.42 5.04
N GLN A 267 -4.63 -5.86 5.68
CA GLN A 267 -3.76 -4.86 5.04
C GLN A 267 -3.13 -5.40 3.75
N GLU A 268 -2.40 -6.52 3.86
CA GLU A 268 -1.66 -7.08 2.73
C GLU A 268 -2.57 -7.80 1.73
N GLY A 269 -3.65 -8.41 2.20
CA GLY A 269 -4.60 -9.10 1.33
C GLY A 269 -5.40 -8.12 0.46
N LEU A 270 -5.87 -7.00 1.02
CA LEU A 270 -6.55 -5.97 0.23
C LEU A 270 -5.57 -5.28 -0.72
N ALA A 271 -4.37 -4.89 -0.26
CA ALA A 271 -3.37 -4.24 -1.13
C ALA A 271 -2.92 -5.13 -2.29
N SER A 272 -2.82 -6.44 -2.06
CA SER A 272 -2.43 -7.39 -3.09
C SER A 272 -3.53 -7.68 -4.13
N ILE A 273 -4.78 -7.29 -3.90
CA ILE A 273 -5.84 -7.52 -4.91
C ILE A 273 -5.56 -6.73 -6.19
N VAL A 274 -5.00 -5.52 -6.05
CA VAL A 274 -4.69 -4.60 -7.16
C VAL A 274 -3.32 -4.82 -7.77
N GLU A 275 -2.55 -5.78 -7.27
CA GLU A 275 -1.24 -6.13 -7.87
C GLU A 275 -1.40 -6.67 -9.28
N ASP A 276 -2.40 -7.51 -9.51
CA ASP A 276 -2.70 -8.11 -10.80
C ASP A 276 -4.07 -7.64 -11.27
N MET A 277 -4.08 -6.62 -12.14
CA MET A 277 -5.31 -6.07 -12.72
C MET A 277 -5.31 -6.28 -14.24
N ASP A 278 -6.49 -6.48 -14.82
CA ASP A 278 -6.64 -6.65 -16.26
C ASP A 278 -7.95 -6.06 -16.77
N GLN A 279 -8.02 -5.83 -18.07
CA GLN A 279 -9.26 -5.52 -18.75
C GLN A 279 -10.01 -6.82 -19.07
N THR A 280 -11.20 -6.96 -18.49
CA THR A 280 -12.18 -7.98 -18.86
C THR A 280 -12.59 -7.83 -20.32
N ARG A 281 -13.23 -8.85 -20.91
CA ARG A 281 -13.79 -8.77 -22.27
C ARG A 281 -14.79 -7.62 -22.45
N GLN A 282 -15.40 -7.15 -21.37
CA GLN A 282 -16.34 -6.04 -21.35
C GLN A 282 -15.66 -4.69 -21.10
N GLY A 283 -14.33 -4.63 -21.12
CA GLY A 283 -13.54 -3.41 -20.93
C GLY A 283 -13.43 -2.94 -19.47
N ARG A 284 -14.04 -3.65 -18.50
CA ARG A 284 -13.88 -3.32 -17.08
C ARG A 284 -12.47 -3.67 -16.60
N TRP A 285 -11.90 -2.80 -15.78
CA TRP A 285 -10.61 -3.03 -15.12
C TRP A 285 -10.85 -3.69 -13.76
N GLU A 286 -10.47 -4.95 -13.63
CA GLU A 286 -10.80 -5.80 -12.49
C GLU A 286 -9.58 -6.64 -12.05
N PRO A 287 -9.58 -7.15 -10.80
CA PRO A 287 -8.58 -8.11 -10.34
C PRO A 287 -8.54 -9.36 -11.23
N ALA A 288 -7.33 -9.76 -11.59
CA ALA A 288 -7.09 -10.90 -12.46
C ALA A 288 -6.47 -12.08 -11.70
N VAL A 289 -6.66 -13.28 -12.24
CA VAL A 289 -5.87 -14.47 -11.88
C VAL A 289 -4.40 -14.25 -12.22
N SER A 290 -3.49 -14.82 -11.44
CA SER A 290 -2.04 -14.66 -11.57
C SER A 290 -1.29 -15.90 -11.05
N TRP A 291 0.04 -15.85 -11.06
CA TRP A 291 0.89 -16.87 -10.43
C TRP A 291 0.55 -17.12 -8.95
N ARG A 292 -0.03 -16.12 -8.26
CA ARG A 292 -0.53 -16.28 -6.88
C ARG A 292 -1.77 -17.16 -6.84
N THR A 293 -2.72 -16.98 -7.75
CA THR A 293 -3.91 -17.86 -7.81
C THR A 293 -3.55 -19.27 -8.26
N ASN A 294 -2.57 -19.44 -9.16
CA ASN A 294 -2.00 -20.76 -9.46
C ASN A 294 -1.49 -21.44 -8.18
N SER A 295 -0.76 -20.70 -7.34
CA SER A 295 -0.25 -21.21 -6.07
C SER A 295 -1.37 -21.61 -5.10
N ILE A 296 -2.46 -20.85 -5.05
CA ILE A 296 -3.64 -21.16 -4.23
C ILE A 296 -4.40 -22.38 -4.76
N LYS A 297 -4.58 -22.49 -6.08
CA LYS A 297 -5.16 -23.68 -6.73
C LYS A 297 -4.38 -24.94 -6.35
N ARG A 298 -3.05 -24.94 -6.52
CA ARG A 298 -2.16 -26.07 -6.17
C ARG A 298 -2.29 -26.45 -4.69
N LEU A 299 -2.32 -25.49 -3.77
CA LEU A 299 -2.53 -25.75 -2.35
C LEU A 299 -3.93 -26.33 -2.06
N ALA A 300 -4.96 -25.88 -2.79
CA ALA A 300 -6.32 -26.38 -2.63
C ALA A 300 -6.48 -27.83 -3.11
N GLU A 301 -5.85 -28.17 -4.23
CA GLU A 301 -5.77 -29.53 -4.77
C GLU A 301 -5.07 -30.50 -3.81
N GLN A 302 -4.00 -30.03 -3.16
CA GLN A 302 -3.23 -30.82 -2.19
C GLN A 302 -3.82 -30.82 -0.77
N ASN A 303 -4.96 -30.14 -0.54
CA ASN A 303 -5.54 -29.93 0.79
C ASN A 303 -4.60 -29.27 1.81
N LEU A 304 -3.72 -28.37 1.34
CA LEU A 304 -2.73 -27.66 2.16
C LEU A 304 -3.07 -26.19 2.45
N LEU A 305 -4.28 -25.74 2.09
CA LEU A 305 -4.75 -24.40 2.46
C LEU A 305 -4.89 -24.27 3.98
N THR A 306 -4.37 -23.16 4.50
CA THR A 306 -4.47 -22.80 5.91
C THR A 306 -5.92 -22.45 6.28
N PRO A 307 -6.50 -22.98 7.38
CA PRO A 307 -7.83 -22.58 7.81
C PRO A 307 -7.96 -21.07 8.03
N ILE A 308 -9.10 -20.48 7.69
CA ILE A 308 -9.32 -19.03 7.75
C ILE A 308 -9.05 -18.45 9.14
N GLU A 309 -9.43 -19.15 10.20
CA GLU A 309 -9.20 -18.71 11.58
C GLU A 309 -7.71 -18.48 11.87
N ARG A 310 -6.86 -19.38 11.34
CA ARG A 310 -5.40 -19.30 11.53
C ARG A 310 -4.79 -18.18 10.69
N LEU A 311 -5.33 -17.91 9.50
CA LEU A 311 -4.88 -16.78 8.67
C LEU A 311 -5.27 -15.45 9.33
N ALA A 312 -6.52 -15.32 9.77
CA ALA A 312 -7.07 -14.10 10.34
C ALA A 312 -6.38 -13.67 11.64
N THR A 313 -5.95 -14.63 12.46
CA THR A 313 -5.25 -14.40 13.73
C THR A 313 -3.72 -14.42 13.62
N MET A 314 -3.18 -14.49 12.40
CA MET A 314 -1.73 -14.62 12.21
C MET A 314 -0.99 -13.32 12.58
N PRO A 315 -0.02 -13.36 13.51
CA PRO A 315 0.76 -12.17 13.85
C PRO A 315 1.67 -11.76 12.69
N ARG A 316 1.92 -10.45 12.55
CA ARG A 316 2.73 -9.86 11.47
C ARG A 316 4.11 -10.52 11.31
N SER A 317 4.78 -10.86 12.42
CA SER A 317 6.09 -11.54 12.40
C SER A 317 6.04 -12.90 11.72
N ARG A 318 4.97 -13.68 11.95
CA ARG A 318 4.76 -14.97 11.31
C ARG A 318 4.31 -14.83 9.86
N PHE A 319 3.43 -13.87 9.59
CA PHE A 319 2.93 -13.57 8.25
C PHE A 319 4.07 -13.20 7.28
N ALA A 320 4.98 -12.33 7.72
CA ALA A 320 6.13 -11.91 6.93
C ALA A 320 7.32 -12.89 7.00
N GLY A 321 7.39 -13.74 8.02
CA GLY A 321 8.54 -14.64 8.25
C GLY A 321 8.40 -16.02 7.58
N ASN A 322 7.34 -16.76 7.89
CA ASN A 322 7.22 -18.15 7.45
C ASN A 322 6.37 -18.27 6.19
N ARG A 323 6.96 -18.78 5.09
CA ARG A 323 6.32 -18.91 3.77
C ARG A 323 5.57 -17.63 3.33
N PRO A 324 6.21 -16.44 3.36
CA PRO A 324 5.54 -15.16 3.14
C PRO A 324 4.73 -15.15 1.85
N LEU A 325 5.32 -15.55 0.71
CA LEU A 325 4.62 -15.58 -0.59
C LEU A 325 3.28 -16.35 -0.53
N SER A 326 3.22 -17.45 0.22
CA SER A 326 1.99 -18.23 0.41
C SER A 326 0.95 -17.49 1.26
N ASN A 327 1.37 -16.75 2.28
CA ASN A 327 0.45 -15.99 3.14
C ASN A 327 -0.16 -14.81 2.38
N TYR A 328 0.65 -14.06 1.62
CA TYR A 328 0.16 -13.00 0.75
C TYR A 328 -0.80 -13.55 -0.31
N ALA A 329 -0.43 -14.65 -1.00
CA ALA A 329 -1.30 -15.28 -1.98
C ALA A 329 -2.63 -15.73 -1.37
N HIS A 330 -2.61 -16.25 -0.13
CA HIS A 330 -3.83 -16.70 0.55
C HIS A 330 -4.72 -15.52 0.93
N ALA A 331 -4.16 -14.51 1.60
CA ALA A 331 -4.90 -13.32 1.96
C ALA A 331 -5.53 -12.65 0.73
N ARG A 332 -4.75 -12.48 -0.35
CA ARG A 332 -5.24 -12.00 -1.65
C ARG A 332 -6.44 -12.79 -2.14
N ALA A 333 -6.32 -14.12 -2.13
CA ALA A 333 -7.36 -15.00 -2.65
C ALA A 333 -8.67 -14.92 -1.85
N VAL A 334 -8.62 -14.70 -0.52
CA VAL A 334 -9.83 -14.43 0.28
C VAL A 334 -10.56 -13.18 -0.22
N PHE A 335 -9.84 -12.10 -0.51
CA PHE A 335 -10.45 -10.87 -1.02
C PHE A 335 -10.89 -10.98 -2.48
N MET A 336 -10.20 -11.77 -3.31
CA MET A 336 -10.70 -12.11 -4.65
C MET A 336 -12.01 -12.90 -4.59
N TYR A 337 -12.11 -13.86 -3.67
CA TYR A 337 -13.31 -14.65 -3.45
C TYR A 337 -14.51 -13.76 -3.06
N LEU A 338 -14.28 -12.76 -2.20
CA LEU A 338 -15.28 -11.74 -1.85
C LEU A 338 -15.62 -10.84 -3.06
N HIS A 339 -14.63 -10.40 -3.81
CA HIS A 339 -14.81 -9.55 -4.98
C HIS A 339 -15.69 -10.22 -6.04
N GLU A 340 -15.42 -11.49 -6.37
CA GLU A 340 -16.20 -12.25 -7.36
C GLU A 340 -17.67 -12.41 -6.94
N ARG A 341 -17.95 -12.42 -5.63
CA ARG A 341 -19.31 -12.48 -5.06
C ARG A 341 -19.95 -11.10 -4.89
N GLY A 342 -19.27 -10.01 -5.25
CA GLY A 342 -19.74 -8.64 -5.05
C GLY A 342 -19.82 -8.24 -3.57
N LYS A 343 -19.08 -8.91 -2.69
CA LYS A 343 -19.13 -8.77 -1.22
C LYS A 343 -17.96 -8.01 -0.62
N LEU A 344 -17.02 -7.53 -1.43
CA LEU A 344 -15.80 -6.90 -0.93
C LEU A 344 -16.06 -5.60 -0.15
N ALA A 345 -16.88 -4.70 -0.70
CA ALA A 345 -17.23 -3.46 -0.03
C ALA A 345 -18.10 -3.71 1.22
N ASP A 346 -19.06 -4.63 1.11
CA ASP A 346 -19.94 -5.01 2.23
C ASP A 346 -19.12 -5.57 3.41
N PHE A 347 -18.11 -6.41 3.11
CA PHE A 347 -17.18 -6.91 4.13
C PHE A 347 -16.44 -5.76 4.82
N TYR A 348 -15.88 -4.83 4.05
CA TYR A 348 -15.06 -3.75 4.61
C TYR A 348 -15.88 -2.80 5.48
N GLU A 349 -17.09 -2.46 5.03
CA GLU A 349 -18.07 -1.66 5.78
C GLU A 349 -18.50 -2.35 7.08
N ASP A 350 -18.82 -3.64 7.01
CA ASP A 350 -19.19 -4.46 8.16
C ASP A 350 -18.05 -4.57 9.18
N TYR A 351 -16.84 -4.84 8.70
CA TYR A 351 -15.63 -4.94 9.52
C TYR A 351 -15.32 -3.63 10.24
N THR A 352 -15.25 -2.52 9.51
CA THR A 352 -14.88 -1.22 10.09
C THR A 352 -15.95 -0.69 11.05
N THR A 353 -17.23 -0.96 10.79
CA THR A 353 -18.32 -0.59 11.71
C THR A 353 -18.25 -1.34 13.04
N ASN A 354 -17.85 -2.63 13.01
CA ASN A 354 -17.84 -3.51 14.19
C ASN A 354 -16.43 -3.82 14.71
N TYR A 355 -15.44 -3.00 14.33
CA TYR A 355 -14.01 -3.24 14.59
C TYR A 355 -13.67 -3.47 16.07
N SER A 356 -14.36 -2.79 17.00
CA SER A 356 -14.10 -2.94 18.43
C SER A 356 -14.42 -4.34 18.98
N GLU A 357 -15.37 -5.04 18.35
CA GLU A 357 -15.79 -6.39 18.74
C GLU A 357 -15.07 -7.47 17.92
N ASP A 358 -14.69 -7.15 16.68
CA ASP A 358 -13.99 -8.04 15.76
C ASP A 358 -12.72 -7.38 15.17
N PRO A 359 -11.67 -7.13 15.97
CA PRO A 359 -10.46 -6.47 15.48
C PRO A 359 -9.70 -7.30 14.44
N GLN A 360 -9.94 -8.62 14.39
CA GLN A 360 -9.33 -9.52 13.42
C GLN A 360 -10.10 -9.62 12.09
N GLY A 361 -11.36 -9.16 12.06
CA GLY A 361 -12.23 -9.17 10.87
C GLY A 361 -12.76 -10.55 10.46
N LEU A 362 -12.61 -11.57 11.31
CA LEU A 362 -13.07 -12.93 10.99
C LEU A 362 -14.60 -13.02 11.05
N THR A 363 -15.20 -12.48 12.10
CA THR A 363 -16.66 -12.47 12.27
C THR A 363 -17.32 -11.68 11.15
N ALA A 364 -16.74 -10.53 10.76
CA ALA A 364 -17.22 -9.72 9.66
C ALA A 364 -17.19 -10.47 8.32
N LEU A 365 -16.11 -11.20 8.03
CA LEU A 365 -15.98 -12.06 6.84
C LEU A 365 -17.10 -13.10 6.80
N LEU A 366 -17.25 -13.85 7.89
CA LEU A 366 -18.21 -14.95 8.01
C LEU A 366 -19.66 -14.46 7.95
N ARG A 367 -19.97 -13.34 8.63
CA ARG A 367 -21.29 -12.70 8.60
C ARG A 367 -21.64 -12.17 7.22
N THR A 368 -20.69 -11.53 6.54
CA THR A 368 -20.90 -11.00 5.17
C THR A 368 -21.28 -12.09 4.18
N LEU A 369 -20.73 -13.30 4.38
CA LEU A 369 -20.97 -14.47 3.55
C LEU A 369 -22.14 -15.34 4.04
N GLY A 370 -22.61 -15.16 5.27
CA GLY A 370 -23.59 -16.04 5.90
C GLY A 370 -23.08 -17.47 6.09
N MET A 371 -21.81 -17.63 6.45
CA MET A 371 -21.13 -18.94 6.56
C MET A 371 -20.49 -19.10 7.95
N THR A 372 -20.37 -20.35 8.41
CA THR A 372 -19.41 -20.72 9.46
C THR A 372 -17.98 -20.78 8.89
N ASP A 373 -16.97 -20.80 9.77
CA ASP A 373 -15.56 -20.99 9.43
C ASP A 373 -15.33 -22.26 8.58
N LYS A 374 -15.96 -23.38 8.96
CA LYS A 374 -15.84 -24.67 8.26
C LYS A 374 -16.52 -24.64 6.89
N GLU A 375 -17.68 -23.99 6.78
CA GLU A 375 -18.35 -23.80 5.50
C GLU A 375 -17.54 -22.91 4.57
N PHE A 376 -16.98 -21.82 5.10
CA PHE A 376 -16.06 -20.97 4.36
C PHE A 376 -14.86 -21.76 3.85
N ASP A 377 -14.13 -22.46 4.72
CA ASP A 377 -12.92 -23.21 4.33
C ASP A 377 -13.24 -24.28 3.27
N LYS A 378 -14.43 -24.89 3.32
CA LYS A 378 -14.89 -25.85 2.32
C LYS A 378 -15.21 -25.17 0.99
N ASP A 379 -16.01 -24.11 0.99
CA ASP A 379 -16.40 -23.40 -0.24
C ASP A 379 -15.20 -22.71 -0.89
N PHE A 380 -14.37 -22.03 -0.10
CA PHE A 380 -13.15 -21.39 -0.55
C PHE A 380 -12.19 -22.38 -1.21
N ARG A 381 -12.01 -23.57 -0.64
CA ARG A 381 -11.18 -24.63 -1.26
C ARG A 381 -11.76 -25.11 -2.60
N ASN A 382 -13.08 -25.22 -2.71
CA ASN A 382 -13.73 -25.61 -3.96
C ASN A 382 -13.60 -24.52 -5.03
N TRP A 383 -13.84 -23.26 -4.65
CA TRP A 383 -13.60 -22.09 -5.50
C TRP A 383 -12.14 -22.05 -5.98
N ALA A 384 -11.18 -22.23 -5.06
CA ALA A 384 -9.76 -22.19 -5.38
C ALA A 384 -9.35 -23.27 -6.39
N ARG A 385 -9.94 -24.47 -6.33
CA ARG A 385 -9.73 -25.54 -7.33
C ARG A 385 -10.28 -25.16 -8.70
N GLY A 386 -11.33 -24.35 -8.75
CA GLY A 386 -11.96 -23.85 -9.98
C GLY A 386 -11.22 -22.71 -10.67
N LEU A 387 -10.19 -22.13 -10.03
CA LEU A 387 -9.43 -21.02 -10.62
C LEU A 387 -8.75 -21.44 -11.94
N GLU A 388 -8.83 -20.55 -12.93
CA GLU A 388 -8.06 -20.67 -14.17
C GLU A 388 -6.56 -20.53 -13.88
N GLU A 389 -5.76 -21.37 -14.52
CA GLU A 389 -4.30 -21.25 -14.47
C GLU A 389 -3.79 -20.33 -15.57
N VAL A 390 -2.81 -19.51 -15.23
CA VAL A 390 -2.11 -18.64 -16.19
C VAL A 390 -0.64 -18.99 -16.25
N TYR A 391 0.01 -18.62 -17.35
CA TYR A 391 1.46 -18.72 -17.43
C TYR A 391 2.15 -17.83 -16.41
N GLU A 392 3.25 -18.33 -15.83
CA GLU A 392 4.00 -17.68 -14.76
C GLU A 392 5.50 -17.66 -15.07
N GLN A 393 6.21 -16.63 -14.61
CA GLN A 393 7.62 -16.43 -14.92
C GLN A 393 8.51 -17.62 -14.54
N ASN A 394 8.19 -18.30 -13.43
CA ASN A 394 8.98 -19.43 -12.91
C ASN A 394 8.68 -20.76 -13.61
N SER A 395 7.60 -20.83 -14.39
CA SER A 395 7.27 -21.96 -15.25
C SER A 395 6.75 -21.43 -16.61
N PRO A 396 7.65 -20.79 -17.38
CA PRO A 396 7.26 -20.08 -18.58
C PRO A 396 6.86 -21.08 -19.69
N PRO A 397 5.86 -20.73 -20.53
CA PRO A 397 5.38 -21.58 -21.60
C PRO A 397 6.41 -21.73 -22.71
N ASN A 398 6.21 -22.70 -23.61
CA ASN A 398 6.90 -22.72 -24.90
C ASN A 398 6.23 -21.76 -25.92
N LEU A 399 5.89 -20.55 -25.48
CA LEU A 399 5.35 -19.48 -26.30
C LEU A 399 6.13 -18.19 -26.00
N GLY A 400 6.37 -17.39 -27.02
CA GLY A 400 7.06 -16.12 -26.89
C GLY A 400 6.73 -15.16 -28.01
N ILE A 401 7.48 -14.06 -28.04
CA ILE A 401 7.37 -13.03 -29.07
C ILE A 401 8.65 -12.93 -29.91
N GLY A 402 9.52 -13.96 -29.87
CA GLY A 402 10.78 -13.94 -30.63
C GLY A 402 11.86 -13.02 -30.06
N VAL A 403 11.88 -12.84 -28.73
CA VAL A 403 12.92 -12.13 -28.00
C VAL A 403 13.23 -12.83 -26.68
N VAL A 404 14.43 -12.62 -26.15
CA VAL A 404 14.80 -12.94 -24.76
C VAL A 404 14.53 -11.72 -23.91
N LEU A 405 13.76 -11.88 -22.83
CA LEU A 405 13.41 -10.82 -21.88
C LEU A 405 14.16 -10.97 -20.56
N ASP A 406 14.61 -9.85 -20.01
CA ASP A 406 15.16 -9.75 -18.65
C ASP A 406 14.10 -9.28 -17.65
N VAL A 407 14.31 -9.71 -16.41
CA VAL A 407 13.57 -9.21 -15.24
C VAL A 407 14.24 -7.92 -14.81
N SER A 408 13.70 -6.80 -15.26
CA SER A 408 14.15 -5.48 -14.82
C SER A 408 13.05 -4.77 -14.06
N PRO A 409 13.32 -4.20 -12.88
CA PRO A 409 12.42 -3.24 -12.26
C PRO A 409 12.22 -2.05 -13.21
N GLY A 410 10.99 -1.57 -13.31
CA GLY A 410 10.70 -0.36 -14.05
C GLY A 410 9.30 -0.34 -14.64
N ASP A 411 9.21 0.01 -15.92
CA ASP A 411 7.95 0.17 -16.64
C ASP A 411 7.63 -1.00 -17.59
N GLY A 412 8.45 -2.07 -17.58
CA GLY A 412 8.22 -3.30 -18.36
C GLY A 412 9.45 -4.22 -18.46
N PRO A 413 9.31 -5.44 -18.99
CA PRO A 413 10.42 -6.34 -19.30
C PRO A 413 11.38 -5.75 -20.36
N VAL A 414 12.68 -6.00 -20.21
CA VAL A 414 13.71 -5.46 -21.12
C VAL A 414 14.11 -6.52 -22.14
N VAL A 415 14.17 -6.16 -23.42
CA VAL A 415 14.67 -7.01 -24.50
C VAL A 415 16.19 -7.14 -24.37
N LEU A 416 16.68 -8.35 -24.12
CA LEU A 416 18.12 -8.67 -24.14
C LEU A 416 18.59 -9.03 -25.54
N GLN A 417 17.80 -9.82 -26.25
CA GLN A 417 18.15 -10.34 -27.56
C GLN A 417 16.91 -10.47 -28.41
N VAL A 418 17.04 -10.22 -29.71
CA VAL A 418 16.01 -10.47 -30.71
C VAL A 418 16.37 -11.77 -31.44
N THR A 419 15.49 -12.75 -31.38
CA THR A 419 15.77 -14.11 -31.85
C THR A 419 14.98 -14.48 -33.10
N HIS A 420 13.82 -13.84 -33.35
CA HIS A 420 12.96 -14.15 -34.49
C HIS A 420 12.78 -12.99 -35.48
N ARG A 421 12.56 -13.30 -36.78
CA ARG A 421 12.35 -12.30 -37.84
C ARG A 421 11.15 -11.37 -37.55
N SER A 422 10.12 -11.90 -36.89
CA SER A 422 8.89 -11.14 -36.61
C SER A 422 9.17 -10.00 -35.63
N ALA A 423 9.97 -10.26 -34.58
CA ALA A 423 10.44 -9.24 -33.65
C ALA A 423 11.36 -8.20 -34.32
N GLN A 424 12.26 -8.65 -35.21
CA GLN A 424 13.11 -7.74 -36.00
C GLN A 424 12.26 -6.83 -36.91
N SER A 425 11.24 -7.39 -37.55
CA SER A 425 10.32 -6.68 -38.45
C SER A 425 9.43 -5.69 -37.69
N ALA A 426 9.05 -6.02 -36.44
CA ALA A 426 8.39 -5.10 -35.52
C ALA A 426 9.33 -3.97 -35.03
N GLY A 427 10.63 -4.04 -35.36
CA GLY A 427 11.60 -3.01 -35.05
C GLY A 427 12.17 -3.08 -33.64
N LEU A 428 11.98 -4.20 -32.92
CA LEU A 428 12.55 -4.43 -31.59
C LEU A 428 14.08 -4.54 -31.66
N ARG A 429 14.75 -4.10 -30.60
CA ARG A 429 16.20 -4.15 -30.43
C ARG A 429 16.55 -4.44 -28.97
N PRO A 430 17.76 -4.97 -28.70
CA PRO A 430 18.30 -5.02 -27.35
C PRO A 430 18.23 -3.65 -26.65
N GLY A 431 17.76 -3.65 -25.40
CA GLY A 431 17.54 -2.46 -24.57
C GLY A 431 16.18 -1.78 -24.73
N ASP A 432 15.31 -2.28 -25.62
CA ASP A 432 13.91 -1.85 -25.65
C ASP A 432 13.15 -2.40 -24.43
N VAL A 433 12.18 -1.65 -23.93
CA VAL A 433 11.31 -2.06 -22.82
C VAL A 433 9.93 -2.37 -23.37
N VAL A 434 9.43 -3.60 -23.20
CA VAL A 434 8.08 -4.00 -23.61
C VAL A 434 7.08 -3.42 -22.63
N THR A 435 6.19 -2.54 -23.10
CA THR A 435 5.21 -1.82 -22.26
C THR A 435 3.77 -2.27 -22.49
N GLY A 436 3.52 -3.03 -23.57
CA GLY A 436 2.21 -3.55 -23.89
C GLY A 436 2.25 -4.67 -24.91
N LEU A 437 1.27 -5.56 -24.83
CA LEU A 437 1.07 -6.68 -25.75
C LEU A 437 -0.42 -6.93 -25.92
N ASN A 438 -0.89 -7.04 -27.16
CA ASN A 438 -2.27 -7.35 -27.50
C ASN A 438 -3.28 -6.41 -26.81
N ASN A 439 -3.06 -5.09 -26.91
CA ASN A 439 -3.88 -4.04 -26.28
C ASN A 439 -3.96 -4.12 -24.74
N ARG A 440 -3.04 -4.84 -24.11
CA ARG A 440 -2.92 -4.93 -22.65
C ARG A 440 -1.58 -4.36 -22.22
N SER A 441 -1.59 -3.57 -21.16
CA SER A 441 -0.35 -3.07 -20.55
C SER A 441 0.46 -4.23 -19.98
N VAL A 442 1.78 -4.11 -20.07
CA VAL A 442 2.76 -5.06 -19.53
C VAL A 442 3.77 -4.25 -18.73
N ARG A 443 3.75 -4.41 -17.40
CA ARG A 443 4.63 -3.71 -16.46
C ARG A 443 5.74 -4.58 -15.90
N ASP A 444 5.56 -5.89 -15.95
CA ASP A 444 6.54 -6.86 -15.52
C ASP A 444 6.41 -8.18 -16.31
N LEU A 445 7.29 -9.13 -16.00
CA LEU A 445 7.37 -10.39 -16.71
C LEU A 445 6.21 -11.34 -16.36
N ASN A 446 5.63 -11.24 -15.15
CA ASN A 446 4.44 -12.01 -14.79
C ASN A 446 3.21 -11.52 -15.55
N GLU A 447 3.03 -10.21 -15.69
CA GLU A 447 1.98 -9.62 -16.54
C GLU A 447 2.17 -10.03 -18.00
N PHE A 448 3.40 -10.01 -18.52
CA PHE A 448 3.71 -10.49 -19.87
C PHE A 448 3.23 -11.93 -20.09
N TYR A 449 3.64 -12.87 -19.22
CA TYR A 449 3.23 -14.26 -19.34
C TYR A 449 1.71 -14.45 -19.13
N ARG A 450 1.11 -13.71 -18.21
CA ARG A 450 -0.34 -13.71 -18.03
C ARG A 450 -1.07 -13.29 -19.31
N VAL A 451 -0.62 -12.23 -20.00
CA VAL A 451 -1.18 -11.81 -21.29
C VAL A 451 -0.99 -12.89 -22.37
N LEU A 452 0.14 -13.61 -22.38
CA LEU A 452 0.38 -14.72 -23.32
C LEU A 452 -0.59 -15.90 -23.15
N THR A 453 -1.19 -16.09 -21.98
CA THR A 453 -2.08 -17.25 -21.69
C THR A 453 -3.26 -17.34 -22.69
N GLY A 454 -3.76 -16.21 -23.17
CA GLY A 454 -4.86 -16.15 -24.13
C GLY A 454 -4.45 -16.23 -25.61
N LEU A 455 -3.15 -16.36 -25.90
CA LEU A 455 -2.61 -16.26 -27.26
C LEU A 455 -2.15 -17.61 -27.80
N ARG A 456 -2.09 -17.74 -29.13
CA ARG A 456 -1.68 -18.95 -29.82
C ARG A 456 -0.51 -18.68 -30.76
N LYS A 457 0.35 -19.69 -30.97
CA LYS A 457 1.41 -19.65 -31.99
C LYS A 457 0.83 -19.26 -33.36
N GLY A 458 1.55 -18.41 -34.08
CA GLY A 458 1.15 -17.87 -35.39
C GLY A 458 0.16 -16.70 -35.31
N GLN A 459 -0.43 -16.44 -34.14
CA GLN A 459 -1.28 -15.27 -33.96
C GLN A 459 -0.46 -13.99 -34.07
N ARG A 460 -0.97 -13.00 -34.80
CA ARG A 460 -0.36 -11.68 -34.89
C ARG A 460 -1.06 -10.73 -33.94
N VAL A 461 -0.28 -10.04 -33.10
CA VAL A 461 -0.79 -9.11 -32.10
C VAL A 461 0.02 -7.81 -32.14
N GLU A 462 -0.57 -6.74 -31.64
CA GLU A 462 0.14 -5.49 -31.42
C GLU A 462 1.12 -5.62 -30.25
N ILE A 463 2.29 -5.00 -30.39
CA ILE A 463 3.27 -4.84 -29.32
C ILE A 463 3.59 -3.35 -29.18
N GLU A 464 3.64 -2.89 -27.94
CA GLU A 464 4.09 -1.56 -27.58
C GLU A 464 5.42 -1.66 -26.81
N TYR A 465 6.34 -0.78 -27.14
CA TYR A 465 7.65 -0.76 -26.50
C TYR A 465 8.26 0.63 -26.46
N ARG A 466 9.11 0.85 -25.46
CA ARG A 466 9.85 2.09 -25.26
C ARG A 466 11.33 1.88 -25.59
N ARG A 467 11.87 2.78 -26.40
CA ARG A 467 13.32 2.93 -26.66
C ARG A 467 13.79 4.26 -26.12
N ARG A 468 14.46 4.26 -24.96
CA ARG A 468 14.84 5.49 -24.24
C ARG A 468 13.59 6.33 -23.92
N THR A 469 13.38 7.46 -24.58
CA THR A 469 12.19 8.31 -24.40
C THR A 469 11.18 8.17 -25.55
N GLN A 470 11.50 7.36 -26.56
CA GLN A 470 10.62 7.13 -27.71
C GLN A 470 9.69 5.96 -27.43
N HIS A 471 8.40 6.18 -27.63
CA HIS A 471 7.36 5.15 -27.57
C HIS A 471 7.05 4.69 -28.98
N LYS A 472 7.00 3.37 -29.19
CA LYS A 472 6.80 2.73 -30.50
C LYS A 472 5.80 1.60 -30.38
N SER A 473 5.13 1.31 -31.48
CA SER A 473 4.32 0.10 -31.62
C SER A 473 4.66 -0.63 -32.91
N GLY A 474 4.29 -1.90 -32.96
CA GLY A 474 4.46 -2.75 -34.11
C GLY A 474 3.53 -3.96 -34.04
N THR A 475 3.57 -4.79 -35.07
CA THR A 475 2.88 -6.08 -35.06
C THR A 475 3.89 -7.20 -34.94
N ILE A 476 3.67 -8.11 -34.00
CA ILE A 476 4.50 -9.28 -33.76
C ILE A 476 3.68 -10.56 -33.89
N GLU A 477 4.33 -11.62 -34.34
CA GLU A 477 3.77 -12.96 -34.38
C GLU A 477 4.18 -13.70 -33.11
N ILE A 478 3.24 -14.41 -32.49
CA ILE A 478 3.51 -15.28 -31.36
C ILE A 478 4.24 -16.53 -31.87
N THR A 479 5.42 -16.79 -31.33
CA THR A 479 6.31 -17.88 -31.75
C THR A 479 6.51 -18.89 -30.63
N ASP A 480 7.27 -19.95 -30.91
CA ASP A 480 7.88 -20.73 -29.83
C ASP A 480 8.85 -19.84 -29.05
N ARG A 481 9.08 -20.18 -27.78
CA ARG A 481 10.07 -19.50 -26.94
C ARG A 481 11.44 -20.09 -27.25
N GLU A 482 12.36 -19.26 -27.74
CA GLU A 482 13.76 -19.65 -27.98
C GLU A 482 14.63 -19.49 -26.73
#